data_AF-A0A955T766-F1
#
_entry.id   AF-A0A955T766-F1
#
_cell.length_a   1.000
_cell.length_b   1.000
_cell.length_c   1.000
_cell.angle_alpha   90.00
_cell.angle_beta   90.00
_cell.angle_gamma   90.00
#
_symmetry.space_group_name_H-M   'P 1'
#
loop_
_entity.id
_entity.type
_entity.pdbx_description
1 polymer ?
#
loop_
_entity_poly.entity_id
_entity_poly.type
_entity_poly.pdbx_seq_one_letter_code
_entity_poly.pdbx_strand_id
1 'polypeptide(L)'
;MRARLAKYTILLIAFLTIASGAWAHDLPRPEAGKKIHVFLLAGQSNMEGRADGRRLTEDDRNRLAKAQERVQLAYNREPIKPLDVVKPHPSIEENYHRDRIFGPELFFGIAMSEVWPDEKFLFIKRTEGATTLLGCWNPEW
;
A
#
# COMPACT_ATOMS: atom_id res chain seq x y z
N MET A 1 56.31 6.65 15.92
CA MET A 1 55.05 7.40 15.67
C MET A 1 54.21 6.77 14.54
N ARG A 2 53.91 5.45 14.61
CA ARG A 2 53.15 4.74 13.55
C ARG A 2 52.09 3.74 14.05
N ALA A 3 51.89 3.60 15.37
CA ALA A 3 51.04 2.56 15.94
C ALA A 3 49.64 3.04 16.42
N ARG A 4 49.30 4.33 16.28
CA ARG A 4 48.01 4.88 16.78
C ARG A 4 46.94 5.12 15.72
N LEU A 5 47.27 5.13 14.43
CA LEU A 5 46.27 5.37 13.38
C LEU A 5 45.44 4.13 12.99
N ALA A 6 46.00 2.92 13.09
CA ALA A 6 45.33 1.70 12.61
C ALA A 6 44.10 1.28 13.43
N LYS A 7 43.97 1.72 14.70
CA LYS A 7 42.85 1.34 15.56
C LYS A 7 41.56 2.13 15.30
N TYR A 8 41.66 3.33 14.73
CA TYR A 8 40.49 4.16 14.41
C TYR A 8 39.93 3.89 13.01
N THR A 9 40.75 3.43 12.06
CA THR A 9 40.30 3.09 10.71
C THR A 9 39.39 1.86 10.69
N ILE A 10 39.64 0.88 11.57
CA ILE A 10 38.82 -0.34 11.66
C ILE A 10 37.47 -0.07 12.36
N LEU A 11 37.42 0.90 13.28
CA LEU A 11 36.19 1.26 13.99
C LEU A 11 35.18 2.02 13.11
N LEU A 12 35.64 2.72 12.06
CA LEU A 12 34.76 3.50 11.18
C LEU A 12 34.04 2.65 10.12
N ILE A 13 34.58 1.48 9.76
CA ILE A 13 33.98 0.58 8.77
C ILE A 13 32.87 -0.28 9.39
N ALA A 14 32.91 -0.51 10.71
CA ALA A 14 31.88 -1.28 11.41
C ALA A 14 30.55 -0.54 11.61
N PHE A 15 30.51 0.79 11.44
CA PHE A 15 29.30 1.60 11.61
C PHE A 15 28.56 1.93 10.30
N LEU A 16 29.14 1.60 9.14
CA LEU A 16 28.59 1.99 7.84
C LEU A 16 27.77 0.90 7.13
N THR A 17 27.55 -0.26 7.74
CA THR A 17 26.84 -1.39 7.12
C THR A 17 25.40 -1.57 7.61
N ILE A 18 24.88 -0.70 8.50
CA ILE A 18 23.52 -0.85 9.05
C ILE A 18 22.46 -0.06 8.26
N ALA A 19 22.84 0.76 7.26
CA ALA A 19 21.93 1.74 6.65
C ALA A 19 21.71 1.57 5.13
N SER A 20 21.52 0.35 4.63
CA SER A 20 21.17 0.12 3.21
C SER A 20 20.17 -1.01 2.98
N GLY A 21 19.36 -1.33 3.99
CA GLY A 21 18.11 -2.05 3.80
C GLY A 21 16.94 -1.07 3.82
N ALA A 22 16.82 -0.21 2.82
CA ALA A 22 15.51 0.35 2.51
C ALA A 22 14.71 -0.80 1.90
N TRP A 23 14.18 -1.67 2.77
CA TRP A 23 13.38 -2.81 2.36
C TRP A 23 12.18 -2.23 1.64
N ALA A 24 12.14 -2.36 0.32
CA ALA A 24 10.84 -2.54 -0.33
C ALA A 24 10.16 -3.63 0.51
N HIS A 25 8.99 -3.33 1.08
CA HIS A 25 8.23 -4.33 1.80
C HIS A 25 7.88 -5.43 0.80
N ASP A 26 8.76 -6.41 0.68
CA ASP A 26 8.50 -7.63 -0.06
C ASP A 26 7.19 -8.17 0.49
N LEU A 27 6.29 -8.56 -0.41
CA LEU A 27 5.03 -9.16 -0.01
C LEU A 27 5.32 -10.28 0.99
N PRO A 28 4.64 -10.30 2.15
CA PRO A 28 4.84 -11.37 3.12
C PRO A 28 4.65 -12.71 2.40
N ARG A 29 5.71 -13.53 2.37
CA ARG A 29 5.60 -14.84 1.72
C ARG A 29 4.52 -15.63 2.44
N PRO A 30 3.57 -16.23 1.72
CA PRO A 30 2.59 -17.09 2.36
C PRO A 30 3.31 -18.28 2.99
N GLU A 31 2.69 -18.85 4.02
CA GLU A 31 3.14 -20.10 4.63
C GLU A 31 3.28 -21.20 3.57
N ALA A 32 4.10 -22.22 3.85
CA ALA A 32 4.30 -23.33 2.93
C ALA A 32 2.95 -23.98 2.56
N GLY A 33 2.68 -24.07 1.25
CA GLY A 33 1.42 -24.62 0.72
C GLY A 33 0.28 -23.59 0.59
N LYS A 34 0.41 -22.38 1.15
CA LYS A 34 -0.55 -21.29 0.96
C LYS A 34 -0.18 -20.40 -0.22
N LYS A 35 -1.18 -19.74 -0.79
CA LYS A 35 -1.05 -18.81 -1.92
C LYS A 35 -1.46 -17.41 -1.51
N ILE A 36 -1.02 -16.41 -2.28
CA ILE A 36 -1.56 -15.05 -2.18
C ILE A 36 -2.74 -14.97 -3.15
N HIS A 37 -3.90 -14.52 -2.64
CA HIS A 37 -5.05 -14.23 -3.46
C HIS A 37 -4.91 -12.81 -4.04
N VAL A 38 -4.91 -12.71 -5.36
CA VAL A 38 -4.69 -11.44 -6.06
C VAL A 38 -5.99 -10.92 -6.63
N PHE A 39 -6.33 -9.66 -6.33
CA PHE A 39 -7.49 -8.97 -6.90
C PHE A 39 -7.03 -7.75 -7.70
N LEU A 40 -7.48 -7.65 -8.95
CA LEU A 40 -7.30 -6.46 -9.77
C LEU A 40 -8.52 -5.55 -9.59
N LEU A 41 -8.28 -4.34 -9.08
CA LEU A 41 -9.30 -3.32 -8.83
C LEU A 41 -9.09 -2.18 -9.82
N ALA A 42 -9.96 -2.08 -10.82
CA ALA A 42 -9.83 -1.10 -11.89
C ALA A 42 -11.09 -0.27 -12.08
N GLY A 43 -10.91 0.98 -12.54
CA GLY A 43 -12.02 1.87 -12.87
C GLY A 43 -11.71 3.34 -12.63
N GLN A 44 -12.76 4.15 -12.68
CA GLN A 44 -12.68 5.61 -12.56
C GLN A 44 -12.71 6.11 -11.10
N SER A 45 -13.09 7.37 -10.91
CA SER A 45 -13.09 8.12 -9.64
C SER A 45 -13.73 7.40 -8.44
N ASN A 46 -14.79 6.62 -8.63
CA ASN A 46 -15.43 5.90 -7.51
C ASN A 46 -14.64 4.66 -7.08
N MET A 47 -13.90 4.02 -7.99
CA MET A 47 -12.95 2.95 -7.63
C MET A 47 -11.68 3.55 -7.04
N GLU A 48 -11.17 4.65 -7.62
CA GLU A 48 -10.05 5.45 -7.06
C GLU A 48 -10.33 5.82 -5.60
N GLY A 49 -11.57 6.24 -5.33
CA GLY A 49 -12.03 6.56 -4.01
C GLY A 49 -12.27 8.06 -3.84
N ARG A 50 -13.45 8.39 -3.31
CA ARG A 50 -13.82 9.75 -2.89
C ARG A 50 -14.39 9.76 -1.48
N ALA A 51 -14.28 8.67 -0.74
CA ALA A 51 -14.60 8.70 0.68
C ALA A 51 -13.52 9.47 1.45
N ASP A 52 -13.90 10.16 2.51
CA ASP A 52 -12.97 10.88 3.38
C ASP A 52 -12.43 9.94 4.46
N GLY A 53 -11.13 9.64 4.39
CA GLY A 53 -10.49 8.74 5.34
C GLY A 53 -10.45 9.26 6.78
N ARG A 54 -10.65 10.58 7.01
CA ARG A 54 -10.77 11.13 8.37
C ARG A 54 -12.06 10.71 9.07
N ARG A 55 -13.06 10.25 8.29
CA ARG A 55 -14.37 9.83 8.80
C ARG A 55 -14.45 8.35 9.17
N LEU A 56 -13.36 7.60 9.07
CA LEU A 56 -13.31 6.25 9.63
C LEU A 56 -13.62 6.33 11.12
N THR A 57 -14.46 5.42 11.61
CA THR A 57 -14.72 5.29 13.05
C THR A 57 -13.52 4.64 13.73
N GLU A 58 -13.52 4.63 15.07
CA GLU A 58 -12.48 3.91 15.81
C GLU A 58 -12.55 2.40 15.58
N ASP A 59 -13.75 1.85 15.45
CA ASP A 59 -13.95 0.46 15.09
C ASP A 59 -13.37 0.15 13.70
N ASP A 60 -13.65 1.01 12.70
CA ASP A 60 -13.08 0.84 11.35
C ASP A 60 -11.55 0.85 11.36
N ARG A 61 -10.93 1.74 12.15
CA ARG A 61 -9.47 1.78 12.30
C ARG A 61 -8.91 0.51 12.93
N ASN A 62 -9.56 -0.01 13.96
CA ASN A 62 -9.14 -1.27 14.61
C ASN A 62 -9.27 -2.47 13.66
N ARG A 63 -10.35 -2.52 12.86
CA ARG A 63 -10.55 -3.55 11.84
C ARG A 63 -9.52 -3.43 10.72
N LEU A 64 -9.25 -2.21 10.26
CA LEU A 64 -8.23 -1.92 9.24
C LEU A 64 -6.83 -2.34 9.72
N ALA A 65 -6.46 -2.05 10.96
CA ALA A 65 -5.17 -2.44 11.52
C ALA A 65 -4.96 -3.98 11.48
N LYS A 66 -6.02 -4.76 11.77
CA LYS A 66 -5.97 -6.23 11.64
C LYS A 66 -5.89 -6.68 10.18
N ALA A 67 -6.60 -6.00 9.29
CA ALA A 67 -6.56 -6.27 7.86
C ALA A 67 -5.17 -6.02 7.26
N GLN A 68 -4.44 -5.00 7.75
CA GLN A 68 -3.09 -4.63 7.30
C GLN A 68 -2.06 -5.75 7.46
N GLU A 69 -2.25 -6.67 8.40
CA GLU A 69 -1.39 -7.85 8.57
C GLU A 69 -1.48 -8.84 7.39
N ARG A 70 -2.55 -8.75 6.59
CA ARG A 70 -2.96 -9.77 5.62
C ARG A 70 -3.20 -9.22 4.22
N VAL A 71 -3.62 -7.97 4.10
CA VAL A 71 -3.98 -7.34 2.85
C VAL A 71 -2.94 -6.28 2.49
N GLN A 72 -2.29 -6.49 1.35
CA GLN A 72 -1.34 -5.55 0.75
C GLN A 72 -2.00 -4.86 -0.45
N LEU A 73 -1.62 -3.61 -0.70
CA LEU A 73 -2.14 -2.77 -1.77
C LEU A 73 -0.98 -2.25 -2.63
N ALA A 74 -1.01 -2.61 -3.91
CA ALA A 74 -0.25 -1.98 -4.98
C ALA A 74 -1.14 -0.93 -5.66
N TYR A 75 -0.98 0.34 -5.32
CA TYR A 75 -1.84 1.41 -5.83
C TYR A 75 -1.16 2.20 -6.97
N ASN A 76 -1.71 2.10 -8.17
CA ASN A 76 -1.18 2.71 -9.39
C ASN A 76 0.31 2.37 -9.60
N ARG A 77 1.21 3.34 -9.46
CA ARG A 77 2.66 3.17 -9.62
C ARG A 77 3.41 3.38 -8.30
N GLU A 78 2.69 3.44 -7.19
CA GLU A 78 3.27 3.55 -5.86
C GLU A 78 3.84 2.21 -5.37
N PRO A 79 4.82 2.22 -4.46
CA PRO A 79 5.29 1.02 -3.78
C PRO A 79 4.14 0.26 -3.10
N ILE A 80 4.28 -1.06 -3.06
CA ILE A 80 3.35 -1.94 -2.34
C ILE A 80 3.45 -1.63 -0.84
N LYS A 81 2.29 -1.50 -0.20
CA LYS A 81 2.17 -1.25 1.24
C LYS A 81 0.96 -1.98 1.83
N PRO A 82 0.87 -2.16 3.16
CA PRO A 82 -0.36 -2.62 3.79
C PRO A 82 -1.58 -1.78 3.37
N LEU A 83 -2.75 -2.42 3.31
CA LEU A 83 -4.00 -1.75 2.96
C LEU A 83 -4.26 -0.56 3.89
N ASP A 84 -4.42 0.64 3.34
CA ASP A 84 -4.68 1.83 4.13
C ASP A 84 -5.40 2.88 3.28
N VAL A 85 -5.87 3.95 3.92
CA VAL A 85 -6.23 5.18 3.22
C VAL A 85 -5.00 5.73 2.49
N VAL A 86 -5.23 6.40 1.38
CA VAL A 86 -4.17 6.92 0.52
C VAL A 86 -4.23 8.43 0.43
N LYS A 87 -3.07 9.06 0.23
CA LYS A 87 -3.04 10.47 -0.14
C LYS A 87 -3.66 10.63 -1.53
N PRO A 88 -4.65 11.52 -1.71
CA PRO A 88 -5.24 11.78 -3.01
C PRO A 88 -4.28 12.51 -3.95
N HIS A 89 -4.58 12.49 -5.24
CA HIS A 89 -3.98 13.42 -6.19
C HIS A 89 -4.28 14.89 -5.78
N PRO A 90 -3.37 15.87 -5.97
CA PRO A 90 -3.58 17.25 -5.54
C PRO A 90 -4.90 17.87 -5.99
N SER A 91 -5.35 17.57 -7.22
CA SER A 91 -6.64 18.07 -7.71
C SER A 91 -7.84 17.54 -6.93
N ILE A 92 -7.76 16.33 -6.36
CA ILE A 92 -8.82 15.79 -5.51
C ILE A 92 -8.76 16.44 -4.14
N GLU A 93 -7.56 16.64 -3.59
CA GLU A 93 -7.36 17.34 -2.33
C GLU A 93 -7.94 18.76 -2.38
N GLU A 94 -7.66 19.50 -3.45
CA GLU A 94 -8.16 20.85 -3.68
C GLU A 94 -9.68 20.89 -3.85
N ASN A 95 -10.23 20.07 -4.76
CA ASN A 95 -11.65 20.13 -5.13
C ASN A 95 -12.60 19.55 -4.06
N TYR A 96 -12.13 18.60 -3.26
CA TYR A 96 -12.97 17.90 -2.27
C TYR A 96 -12.55 18.17 -0.82
N HIS A 97 -11.47 18.91 -0.60
CA HIS A 97 -10.92 19.23 0.73
C HIS A 97 -10.63 17.97 1.56
N ARG A 98 -9.99 16.97 0.94
CA ARG A 98 -9.64 15.68 1.57
C ARG A 98 -8.16 15.42 1.41
N ASP A 99 -7.45 15.21 2.52
CA ASP A 99 -6.01 14.85 2.52
C ASP A 99 -5.77 13.34 2.54
N ARG A 100 -6.83 12.56 2.71
CA ARG A 100 -6.82 11.10 2.74
C ARG A 100 -8.13 10.56 2.19
N ILE A 101 -8.03 9.62 1.26
CA ILE A 101 -9.18 9.02 0.59
C ILE A 101 -9.10 7.51 0.61
N PHE A 102 -10.24 6.87 0.39
CA PHE A 102 -10.33 5.45 0.10
C PHE A 102 -11.49 5.18 -0.85
N GLY A 103 -11.38 4.07 -1.59
CA GLY A 103 -12.45 3.51 -2.41
C GLY A 103 -13.02 2.23 -1.78
N PRO A 104 -13.76 1.41 -2.55
CA PRO A 104 -14.35 0.18 -2.03
C PRO A 104 -13.30 -0.84 -1.57
N GLU A 105 -12.04 -0.74 -2.00
CA GLU A 105 -10.96 -1.64 -1.61
C GLU A 105 -10.75 -1.73 -0.10
N LEU A 106 -10.99 -0.63 0.63
CA LEU A 106 -10.70 -0.58 2.06
C LEU A 106 -11.61 -1.55 2.83
N PHE A 107 -12.91 -1.41 2.65
CA PHE A 107 -13.89 -2.27 3.32
C PHE A 107 -14.01 -3.65 2.70
N PHE A 108 -13.75 -3.77 1.39
CA PHE A 108 -13.59 -5.08 0.77
C PHE A 108 -12.45 -5.86 1.43
N GLY A 109 -11.27 -5.25 1.58
CA GLY A 109 -10.12 -5.89 2.23
C GLY A 109 -10.34 -6.23 3.70
N ILE A 110 -10.99 -5.33 4.45
CA ILE A 110 -11.39 -5.60 5.83
C ILE A 110 -12.27 -6.86 5.90
N ALA A 111 -13.38 -6.88 5.15
CA ALA A 111 -14.31 -8.00 5.17
C ALA A 111 -13.65 -9.33 4.75
N MET A 112 -12.80 -9.30 3.70
CA MET A 112 -12.05 -10.48 3.26
C MET A 112 -11.14 -11.01 4.38
N SER A 113 -10.43 -10.11 5.09
CA SER A 113 -9.52 -10.51 6.17
C SER A 113 -10.23 -11.07 7.40
N GLU A 114 -11.49 -10.67 7.63
CA GLU A 114 -12.31 -11.15 8.73
C GLU A 114 -12.89 -12.54 8.43
N VAL A 115 -13.34 -12.76 7.20
CA VAL A 115 -13.91 -14.05 6.76
C VAL A 115 -12.83 -15.10 6.56
N TRP A 116 -11.65 -14.71 6.08
CA TRP A 116 -10.52 -15.60 5.82
C TRP A 116 -9.27 -15.17 6.59
N PRO A 117 -9.24 -15.37 7.92
CA PRO A 117 -8.18 -14.86 8.79
C PRO A 117 -6.82 -15.54 8.58
N ASP A 118 -6.75 -16.63 7.83
CA ASP A 118 -5.50 -17.34 7.57
C ASP A 118 -5.00 -17.19 6.13
N GLU A 119 -5.66 -16.32 5.34
CA GLU A 119 -5.32 -16.04 3.94
C GLU A 119 -4.59 -14.71 3.79
N LYS A 120 -3.76 -14.62 2.74
CA LYS A 120 -3.04 -13.40 2.37
C LYS A 120 -3.58 -12.85 1.05
N PHE A 121 -3.70 -11.53 0.97
CA PHE A 121 -4.29 -10.83 -0.16
C PHE A 121 -3.36 -9.78 -0.73
N LEU A 122 -3.33 -9.69 -2.05
CA LEU A 122 -2.73 -8.57 -2.78
C LEU A 122 -3.79 -7.90 -3.64
N PHE A 123 -4.06 -6.63 -3.37
CA PHE A 123 -4.88 -5.80 -4.22
C PHE A 123 -3.99 -5.00 -5.16
N ILE A 124 -4.18 -5.19 -6.45
CA ILE A 124 -3.57 -4.36 -7.49
C ILE A 124 -4.62 -3.37 -7.92
N LYS A 125 -4.49 -2.11 -7.49
CA LYS A 125 -5.47 -1.07 -7.77
C LYS A 125 -4.96 -0.14 -8.86
N ARG A 126 -5.63 -0.13 -10.02
CA ARG A 126 -5.29 0.70 -11.18
C ARG A 126 -6.47 1.58 -11.53
N THR A 127 -6.38 2.86 -11.21
CA THR A 127 -7.54 3.77 -11.35
C THR A 127 -7.12 5.11 -11.89
N GLU A 128 -8.01 5.70 -12.68
CA GLU A 128 -7.81 7.02 -13.28
C GLU A 128 -9.16 7.76 -13.28
N GLY A 129 -9.22 8.91 -12.60
CA GLY A 129 -10.43 9.71 -12.51
C GLY A 129 -10.90 10.24 -13.86
N ALA A 130 -12.21 10.50 -14.00
CA ALA A 130 -12.80 11.08 -15.22
C ALA A 130 -12.53 10.30 -16.53
N THR A 131 -12.25 9.01 -16.44
CA THR A 131 -12.06 8.14 -17.60
C THR A 131 -13.36 7.50 -18.06
N THR A 132 -13.44 7.22 -19.37
CA THR A 132 -14.55 6.47 -19.96
C THR A 132 -14.05 5.15 -20.53
N LEU A 133 -14.94 4.15 -20.57
CA LEU A 133 -14.61 2.83 -21.11
C LEU A 133 -14.21 2.89 -22.59
N LEU A 134 -14.92 3.69 -23.40
CA LEU A 134 -14.73 3.78 -24.85
C LEU A 134 -13.34 4.33 -25.23
N GLY A 135 -12.79 5.25 -24.45
CA GLY A 135 -11.48 5.87 -24.72
C GLY A 135 -10.37 5.27 -23.87
N CYS A 136 -10.33 5.67 -22.60
CA CYS A 136 -9.17 5.50 -21.72
C CYS A 136 -8.86 4.05 -21.30
N TRP A 137 -9.81 3.13 -21.51
CA TRP A 137 -9.67 1.72 -21.14
C TRP A 137 -9.67 0.79 -22.37
N ASN A 138 -9.62 1.34 -23.59
CA ASN A 138 -9.41 0.55 -24.80
C ASN A 138 -7.93 0.14 -24.87
N PRO A 139 -7.59 -1.15 -24.96
CA PRO A 139 -6.21 -1.58 -25.11
C PRO A 139 -5.57 -1.14 -26.44
N GLU A 140 -6.38 -0.85 -27.45
CA GLU A 140 -5.99 -0.45 -28.80
C GLU A 140 -6.19 1.06 -29.05
N TRP A 141 -6.18 1.86 -27.98
CA TRP A 141 -6.26 3.32 -28.06
C TRP A 141 -5.07 3.93 -28.83
#